data_AF-A0A3B9ZTW6-F1
#
_entry.id   AF-A0A3B9ZTW6-F1
#
_cell.length_a   1.000
_cell.length_b   1.000
_cell.length_c   1.000
_cell.angle_alpha   90.00
_cell.angle_beta   90.00
_cell.angle_gamma   90.00
#
_symmetry.space_group_name_H-M   'P 1'
#
loop_
_entity.id
_entity.type
_entity.pdbx_description
1 polymer ?
#
loop_
_entity_poly.entity_id
_entity_poly.type
_entity_poly.pdbx_seq_one_letter_code
_entity_poly.pdbx_strand_id
1 'polypeptide(L)'
;YYSDLKLLSAVILVSMKEKSNVTIRDLDLSFTSGYAVVGNGVSHITLSNLTMTWIGGQTYQGDVRKGNAVEFWNNCQDALVENCTIKEVFDAGLSNQGDNATQSDITYRKNLITHCEYSYEYFLHGGKTSNILFENNTCVDAGLGWG
;
A
#
# COMPACT_ATOMS: atom_id res chain seq x y z
N TYR A 1 0.30 23.67 24.34
CA TYR A 1 0.56 24.38 23.06
C TYR A 1 1.02 23.33 22.06
N TYR A 2 0.30 23.14 20.96
CA TYR A 2 0.77 22.32 19.83
C TYR A 2 1.40 23.26 18.81
N SER A 3 2.65 22.99 18.39
CA SER A 3 3.38 23.79 17.41
C SER A 3 3.15 23.34 15.96
N ASP A 4 2.60 22.15 15.77
CA ASP A 4 2.18 21.60 14.48
C ASP A 4 0.98 20.67 14.70
N LEU A 5 -0.12 20.93 13.99
CA LEU A 5 -1.31 20.08 13.98
C LEU A 5 -1.51 19.56 12.55
N LYS A 6 -1.39 18.24 12.36
CA LYS A 6 -1.67 17.59 11.07
C LYS A 6 -3.00 16.86 11.18
N LEU A 7 -3.88 17.10 10.21
CA LEU A 7 -5.22 16.51 10.14
C LEU A 7 -5.24 15.48 9.02
N LEU A 8 -6.11 14.47 9.18
CA LEU A 8 -6.40 13.52 8.11
C LEU A 8 -6.98 14.26 6.91
N SER A 9 -6.46 13.97 5.73
CA SER A 9 -6.80 14.70 4.50
C SER A 9 -7.92 14.02 3.71
N ALA A 10 -7.95 12.68 3.67
CA ALA A 10 -8.93 11.87 2.96
C ALA A 10 -8.98 10.43 3.50
N VAL A 11 -9.89 9.61 2.95
CA VAL A 11 -9.92 8.14 3.19
C VAL A 11 -8.94 7.42 2.26
N ILE A 12 -8.81 7.87 1.02
CA ILE A 12 -7.85 7.36 0.03
C ILE A 12 -7.23 8.57 -0.66
N LEU A 13 -5.90 8.66 -0.73
CA LEU A 13 -5.22 9.78 -1.38
C LEU A 13 -5.14 9.62 -2.90
N VAL A 14 -4.79 8.42 -3.35
CA VAL A 14 -4.77 8.05 -4.77
C VAL A 14 -5.61 6.79 -4.98
N SER A 15 -6.66 6.90 -5.79
CA SER A 15 -7.45 5.75 -6.21
C SER A 15 -7.40 5.58 -7.72
N MET A 16 -7.02 4.39 -8.17
CA MET A 16 -6.96 3.99 -9.58
C MET A 16 -7.85 2.77 -9.78
N LYS A 17 -8.97 2.93 -10.49
CA LYS A 17 -9.86 1.82 -10.86
C LYS A 17 -9.83 1.62 -12.37
N GLU A 18 -9.46 0.41 -12.80
CA GLU A 18 -9.40 0.01 -14.22
C GLU A 18 -8.57 0.99 -15.05
N LYS A 19 -7.38 1.34 -14.54
CA LYS A 19 -6.44 2.27 -15.19
C LYS A 19 -5.16 1.57 -15.56
N SER A 20 -4.51 2.10 -16.59
CA SER A 20 -3.18 1.66 -16.97
C SER A 20 -2.26 2.80 -17.36
N ASN A 21 -0.96 2.54 -17.37
CA ASN A 21 0.10 3.50 -17.74
C ASN A 21 0.10 4.73 -16.83
N VAL A 22 0.15 4.50 -15.52
CA VAL A 22 0.15 5.55 -14.51
C VAL A 22 1.47 5.55 -13.77
N THR A 23 2.10 6.73 -13.68
CA THR A 23 3.29 6.95 -12.86
C THR A 23 3.00 7.99 -11.79
N ILE A 24 3.33 7.67 -10.55
CA ILE A 24 3.22 8.56 -9.39
C ILE A 24 4.59 8.58 -8.73
N ARG A 25 5.19 9.76 -8.62
CA ARG A 25 6.54 9.91 -8.11
C ARG A 25 6.77 11.21 -7.38
N ASP A 26 7.74 11.19 -6.47
CA ASP A 26 8.27 12.38 -5.79
C ASP A 26 7.23 13.14 -4.95
N LEU A 27 6.36 12.40 -4.25
CA LEU A 27 5.27 12.95 -3.44
C LEU A 27 5.29 12.42 -2.00
N ASP A 28 4.80 13.25 -1.07
CA ASP A 28 4.38 12.84 0.27
C ASP A 28 2.87 12.58 0.26
N LEU A 29 2.48 11.34 0.54
CA LEU A 29 1.11 10.82 0.60
C LEU A 29 0.80 10.34 2.02
N SER A 30 0.90 11.24 3.00
CA SER A 30 0.69 10.96 4.42
C SER A 30 -0.67 11.42 4.94
N PHE A 31 -1.07 10.91 6.11
CA PHE A 31 -2.26 11.34 6.87
C PHE A 31 -3.59 11.02 6.17
N THR A 32 -3.91 9.73 6.14
CA THR A 32 -5.18 9.21 5.58
C THR A 32 -5.76 8.15 6.50
N SER A 33 -7.09 8.09 6.58
CA SER A 33 -7.74 7.11 7.45
C SER A 33 -7.75 5.71 6.85
N GLY A 34 -7.67 5.58 5.52
CA GLY A 34 -7.73 4.29 4.84
C GLY A 34 -6.39 3.97 4.20
N TYR A 35 -6.15 4.52 3.00
CA TYR A 35 -5.06 4.09 2.13
C TYR A 35 -4.31 5.27 1.52
N ALA A 36 -3.01 5.11 1.25
CA ALA A 36 -2.30 6.10 0.46
C ALA A 36 -2.56 5.88 -1.04
N VAL A 37 -2.30 4.67 -1.54
CA VAL A 37 -2.52 4.31 -2.95
C VAL A 37 -3.31 3.01 -3.07
N VAL A 38 -4.42 3.04 -3.82
CA VAL A 38 -5.20 1.84 -4.16
C VAL A 38 -5.29 1.71 -5.68
N GLY A 39 -4.77 0.59 -6.20
CA GLY A 39 -4.99 0.15 -7.58
C GLY A 39 -5.94 -1.03 -7.61
N ASN A 40 -7.11 -0.88 -8.21
CA ASN A 40 -8.08 -1.97 -8.41
C ASN A 40 -8.26 -2.25 -9.89
N GLY A 41 -7.82 -3.42 -10.37
CA GLY A 41 -7.95 -3.74 -11.79
C GLY A 41 -6.93 -3.02 -12.68
N VAL A 42 -5.69 -2.79 -12.21
CA VAL A 42 -4.73 -1.87 -12.86
C VAL A 42 -3.60 -2.58 -13.63
N SER A 43 -2.98 -1.89 -14.58
CA SER A 43 -1.75 -2.40 -15.22
C SER A 43 -0.73 -1.34 -15.62
N HIS A 44 0.54 -1.69 -15.75
CA HIS A 44 1.63 -0.76 -16.10
C HIS A 44 1.68 0.43 -15.14
N ILE A 45 1.83 0.13 -13.85
CA ILE A 45 1.84 1.12 -12.77
C ILE A 45 3.25 1.30 -12.24
N THR A 46 3.67 2.55 -12.03
CA THR A 46 4.94 2.85 -11.36
C THR A 46 4.70 3.82 -10.21
N LEU A 47 5.03 3.37 -9.00
CA LEU A 47 5.03 4.17 -7.78
C LEU A 47 6.49 4.28 -7.34
N SER A 48 7.08 5.47 -7.38
CA SER A 48 8.51 5.62 -7.04
C SER A 48 8.84 6.85 -6.24
N ASN A 49 9.80 6.73 -5.33
CA ASN A 49 10.25 7.85 -4.47
C ASN A 49 9.07 8.53 -3.73
N LEU A 50 8.18 7.73 -3.14
CA LEU A 50 7.05 8.22 -2.36
C LEU A 50 7.35 8.13 -0.86
N THR A 51 6.86 9.11 -0.11
CA THR A 51 6.77 9.02 1.35
C THR A 51 5.32 8.76 1.73
N MET A 52 5.06 7.70 2.49
CA MET A 52 3.72 7.32 2.96
C MET A 52 3.80 7.10 4.47
N THR A 53 3.22 8.00 5.25
CA THR A 53 3.28 7.92 6.72
C THR A 53 1.94 8.22 7.38
N TRP A 54 1.65 7.53 8.49
CA TRP A 54 0.39 7.66 9.23
C TRP A 54 -0.82 7.33 8.35
N ILE A 55 -0.89 6.07 7.96
CA ILE A 55 -1.88 5.53 7.02
C ILE A 55 -2.77 4.54 7.76
N GLY A 56 -4.09 4.69 7.65
CA GLY A 56 -5.02 3.64 8.01
C GLY A 56 -5.77 3.82 9.32
N GLY A 57 -6.31 2.71 9.83
CA GLY A 57 -7.19 2.69 10.99
C GLY A 57 -8.65 2.99 10.67
N GLN A 58 -9.06 2.92 9.40
CA GLN A 58 -10.47 3.07 9.03
C GLN A 58 -11.25 1.87 9.56
N THR A 59 -12.35 2.11 10.28
CA THR A 59 -13.31 1.05 10.62
C THR A 59 -13.90 0.46 9.34
N TYR A 60 -13.79 -0.86 9.20
CA TYR A 60 -14.36 -1.61 8.09
C TYR A 60 -15.69 -2.26 8.48
N GLN A 61 -15.66 -3.17 9.46
CA GLN A 61 -16.84 -3.87 9.96
C GLN A 61 -16.65 -4.31 11.40
N GLY A 62 -17.55 -3.89 12.29
CA GLY A 62 -17.40 -4.15 13.73
C GLY A 62 -16.07 -3.61 14.24
N ASP A 63 -15.29 -4.47 14.89
CA ASP A 63 -13.96 -4.13 15.41
C ASP A 63 -12.84 -4.29 14.36
N VAL A 64 -13.17 -4.76 13.15
CA VAL A 64 -12.20 -4.89 12.06
C VAL A 64 -11.90 -3.51 11.48
N ARG A 65 -10.62 -3.18 11.43
CA ARG A 65 -10.09 -1.95 10.84
C ARG A 65 -9.14 -2.31 9.69
N LYS A 66 -8.88 -1.34 8.82
CA LYS A 66 -8.06 -1.52 7.62
C LYS A 66 -7.21 -0.30 7.34
N GLY A 67 -6.16 -0.50 6.56
CA GLY A 67 -5.48 0.60 5.91
C GLY A 67 -4.06 0.29 5.50
N ASN A 68 -3.88 0.13 4.18
CA ASN A 68 -2.61 -0.20 3.56
C ASN A 68 -1.96 1.04 2.95
N ALA A 69 -0.62 1.11 2.95
CA ALA A 69 0.08 2.17 2.22
C ALA A 69 -0.13 2.01 0.70
N VAL A 70 0.20 0.84 0.16
CA VAL A 70 -0.13 0.48 -1.23
C VAL A 70 -0.94 -0.80 -1.26
N GLU A 71 -2.09 -0.76 -1.92
CA GLU A 71 -2.94 -1.93 -2.17
C GLU A 71 -3.14 -2.13 -3.68
N PHE A 72 -2.78 -3.32 -4.16
CA PHE A 72 -3.22 -3.82 -5.46
C PHE A 72 -4.36 -4.83 -5.25
N TRP A 73 -5.58 -4.39 -5.52
CA TRP A 73 -6.81 -5.16 -5.37
C TRP A 73 -7.28 -5.75 -6.71
N ASN A 74 -7.75 -7.01 -6.70
CA ASN A 74 -8.22 -7.75 -7.89
C ASN A 74 -7.14 -7.88 -8.98
N ASN A 75 -7.53 -7.84 -10.27
CA ASN A 75 -6.64 -8.13 -11.40
C ASN A 75 -5.60 -7.03 -11.54
N CYS A 76 -4.35 -7.29 -11.20
CA CYS A 76 -3.27 -6.30 -11.29
C CYS A 76 -2.06 -6.90 -11.99
N GLN A 77 -1.51 -6.21 -12.98
CA GLN A 77 -0.38 -6.72 -13.77
C GLN A 77 0.66 -5.64 -14.05
N ASP A 78 1.95 -6.02 -14.06
CA ASP A 78 3.04 -5.13 -14.45
C ASP A 78 3.04 -3.85 -13.62
N ALA A 79 3.39 -4.00 -12.35
CA ALA A 79 3.44 -2.89 -11.42
C ALA A 79 4.77 -2.86 -10.67
N LEU A 80 5.29 -1.66 -10.47
CA LEU A 80 6.55 -1.41 -9.79
C LEU A 80 6.33 -0.43 -8.64
N VAL A 81 6.72 -0.82 -7.43
CA VAL A 81 6.80 0.06 -6.26
C VAL A 81 8.25 0.10 -5.78
N GLU A 82 8.91 1.24 -5.94
CA GLU A 82 10.35 1.32 -5.65
C GLU A 82 10.83 2.59 -4.96
N ASN A 83 11.86 2.43 -4.13
CA ASN A 83 12.53 3.53 -3.43
C ASN A 83 11.56 4.37 -2.57
N CYS A 84 10.50 3.77 -2.04
CA CYS A 84 9.54 4.45 -1.16
C CYS A 84 9.94 4.33 0.31
N THR A 85 9.56 5.34 1.10
CA THR A 85 9.59 5.31 2.57
C THR A 85 8.17 5.11 3.08
N ILE A 86 7.92 3.97 3.72
CA ILE A 86 6.61 3.55 4.23
C ILE A 86 6.74 3.37 5.73
N LYS A 87 5.96 4.12 6.50
CA LYS A 87 6.10 4.13 7.97
C LYS A 87 4.78 4.40 8.68
N GLU A 88 4.59 3.84 9.88
CA GLU A 88 3.37 4.05 10.68
C GLU A 88 2.10 3.71 9.88
N VAL A 89 1.98 2.48 9.41
CA VAL A 89 0.81 1.99 8.68
C VAL A 89 0.04 1.05 9.56
N PHE A 90 -1.27 1.25 9.67
CA PHE A 90 -2.14 0.46 10.53
C PHE A 90 -2.09 -1.03 10.18
N ASP A 91 -2.21 -1.35 8.88
CA ASP A 91 -2.30 -2.73 8.40
C ASP A 91 -1.03 -3.11 7.62
N ALA A 92 -1.07 -3.13 6.27
CA ALA A 92 0.08 -3.50 5.46
C ALA A 92 0.80 -2.31 4.81
N GLY A 93 2.12 -2.31 4.83
CA GLY A 93 2.93 -1.38 4.04
C GLY A 93 2.68 -1.54 2.54
N LEU A 94 2.72 -2.78 2.06
CA LEU A 94 2.49 -3.16 0.67
C LEU A 94 1.60 -4.40 0.63
N SER A 95 0.58 -4.43 -0.23
CA SER A 95 -0.33 -5.57 -0.27
C SER A 95 -0.81 -5.95 -1.67
N ASN A 96 -0.85 -7.25 -1.92
CA ASN A 96 -1.53 -7.88 -3.04
C ASN A 96 -2.79 -8.57 -2.51
N GLN A 97 -3.96 -8.03 -2.86
CA GLN A 97 -5.24 -8.52 -2.36
C GLN A 97 -6.28 -8.74 -3.47
N GLY A 98 -7.34 -9.49 -3.16
CA GLY A 98 -8.50 -9.60 -4.03
C GLY A 98 -9.29 -10.88 -3.87
N ASP A 99 -10.28 -11.04 -4.74
CA ASP A 99 -11.15 -12.22 -4.79
C ASP A 99 -11.23 -12.74 -6.23
N ASN A 100 -10.95 -14.02 -6.44
CA ASN A 100 -10.94 -14.71 -7.74
C ASN A 100 -10.19 -13.93 -8.84
N ALA A 101 -9.00 -13.40 -8.51
CA ALA A 101 -8.26 -12.50 -9.40
C ALA A 101 -6.92 -13.07 -9.86
N THR A 102 -6.43 -12.52 -10.98
CA THR A 102 -5.08 -12.81 -11.49
C THR A 102 -4.16 -11.63 -11.23
N GLN A 103 -3.05 -11.87 -10.53
CA GLN A 103 -2.00 -10.87 -10.35
C GLN A 103 -0.66 -11.37 -10.86
N SER A 104 0.04 -10.57 -11.66
CA SER A 104 1.35 -10.97 -12.16
C SER A 104 2.32 -9.84 -12.42
N ASP A 105 3.61 -10.17 -12.40
CA ASP A 105 4.67 -9.25 -12.80
C ASP A 105 4.70 -7.98 -11.93
N ILE A 106 4.48 -8.15 -10.62
CA ILE A 106 4.49 -7.04 -9.65
C ILE A 106 5.79 -7.08 -8.85
N THR A 107 6.53 -5.99 -8.87
CA THR A 107 7.80 -5.85 -8.16
C THR A 107 7.71 -4.76 -7.09
N TYR A 108 8.07 -5.13 -5.87
CA TYR A 108 8.32 -4.21 -4.77
C TYR A 108 9.81 -4.26 -4.45
N ARG A 109 10.52 -3.14 -4.64
CA ARG A 109 11.97 -3.14 -4.41
C ARG A 109 12.53 -1.89 -3.76
N LYS A 110 13.58 -2.06 -2.96
CA LYS A 110 14.36 -0.95 -2.38
C LYS A 110 13.51 0.02 -1.54
N ASN A 111 12.42 -0.48 -0.95
CA ASN A 111 11.58 0.31 -0.05
C ASN A 111 12.09 0.18 1.38
N LEU A 112 11.97 1.27 2.15
CA LEU A 112 12.12 1.25 3.61
C LEU A 112 10.72 1.15 4.22
N ILE A 113 10.44 0.06 4.94
CA ILE A 113 9.13 -0.24 5.51
C ILE A 113 9.29 -0.43 7.01
N THR A 114 8.67 0.44 7.80
CA THR A 114 8.85 0.43 9.26
C THR A 114 7.53 0.59 10.02
N HIS A 115 7.38 -0.05 11.17
CA HIS A 115 6.18 0.13 12.04
C HIS A 115 4.86 -0.08 11.27
N CYS A 116 4.77 -1.21 10.57
CA CYS A 116 3.55 -1.69 9.91
C CYS A 116 3.18 -3.03 10.56
N GLU A 117 1.91 -3.39 10.63
CA GLU A 117 1.52 -4.73 11.09
C GLU A 117 2.12 -5.78 10.14
N TYR A 118 1.91 -5.59 8.83
CA TYR A 118 2.59 -6.35 7.79
C TYR A 118 3.50 -5.44 6.97
N SER A 119 4.79 -5.77 6.85
CA SER A 119 5.63 -5.06 5.85
C SER A 119 5.17 -5.35 4.42
N TYR A 120 4.78 -6.60 4.18
CA TYR A 120 4.14 -7.06 2.96
C TYR A 120 3.06 -8.07 3.34
N GLU A 121 1.89 -7.93 2.74
CA GLU A 121 0.78 -8.85 2.92
C GLU A 121 0.32 -9.40 1.57
N TYR A 122 0.00 -10.70 1.57
CA TYR A 122 -0.63 -11.36 0.45
C TYR A 122 -1.96 -11.96 0.91
N PHE A 123 -3.07 -11.43 0.40
CA PHE A 123 -4.42 -11.79 0.81
C PHE A 123 -5.34 -11.96 -0.40
N LEU A 124 -5.20 -13.09 -1.09
CA LEU A 124 -6.01 -13.42 -2.26
C LEU A 124 -6.97 -14.58 -1.96
N HIS A 125 -8.27 -14.34 -2.10
CA HIS A 125 -9.29 -15.38 -2.01
C HIS A 125 -9.55 -15.98 -3.39
N GLY A 126 -8.79 -17.01 -3.76
CA GLY A 126 -8.93 -17.68 -5.05
C GLY A 126 -8.36 -16.87 -6.23
N GLY A 127 -8.07 -17.57 -7.32
CA GLY A 127 -7.39 -16.99 -8.49
C GLY A 127 -5.92 -17.41 -8.58
N LYS A 128 -5.08 -16.58 -9.22
CA LYS A 128 -3.68 -16.92 -9.51
C LYS A 128 -2.76 -15.72 -9.31
N THR A 129 -1.68 -15.94 -8.58
CA THR A 129 -0.59 -14.99 -8.45
C THR A 129 0.71 -15.59 -8.97
N SER A 130 1.45 -14.86 -9.80
CA SER A 130 2.69 -15.35 -10.38
C SER A 130 3.68 -14.24 -10.68
N ASN A 131 4.98 -14.51 -10.54
CA ASN A 131 6.04 -13.53 -10.80
C ASN A 131 5.89 -12.24 -9.96
N ILE A 132 5.71 -12.43 -8.65
CA ILE A 132 5.76 -11.33 -7.68
C ILE A 132 7.14 -11.30 -7.06
N LEU A 133 7.80 -10.15 -7.12
CA LEU A 133 9.15 -9.97 -6.61
C LEU A 133 9.12 -8.97 -5.44
N PHE A 134 9.55 -9.41 -4.27
CA PHE A 134 9.78 -8.56 -3.11
C PHE A 134 11.28 -8.59 -2.80
N GLU A 135 12.04 -7.65 -3.36
CA GLU A 135 13.50 -7.69 -3.33
C GLU A 135 14.14 -6.44 -2.72
N ASN A 136 15.22 -6.62 -1.96
CA ASN A 136 16.02 -5.51 -1.42
C ASN A 136 15.22 -4.46 -0.62
N ASN A 137 14.06 -4.83 -0.08
CA ASN A 137 13.32 -3.99 0.85
C ASN A 137 13.91 -4.14 2.26
N THR A 138 13.94 -3.06 3.03
CA THR A 138 14.31 -3.09 4.44
C THR A 138 13.04 -3.02 5.27
N CYS A 139 12.73 -4.11 5.96
CA CYS A 139 11.59 -4.22 6.86
C CYS A 139 12.08 -4.13 8.31
N VAL A 140 11.57 -3.16 9.07
CA VAL A 140 11.95 -2.95 10.47
C VAL A 140 10.68 -2.90 11.31
N ASP A 141 10.68 -3.60 12.46
CA ASP A 141 9.58 -3.55 13.42
C ASP A 141 8.20 -3.95 12.83
N ALA A 142 8.19 -4.96 11.95
CA ALA A 142 6.96 -5.58 11.45
C ALA A 142 6.20 -6.25 12.61
N GLY A 143 4.88 -6.05 12.68
CA GLY A 143 4.03 -6.50 13.79
C GLY A 143 4.16 -5.65 15.06
N LEU A 144 4.92 -4.55 15.02
CA LEU A 144 5.03 -3.55 16.08
C LEU A 144 4.41 -2.21 15.65
N GLY A 145 3.51 -2.24 14.66
CA GLY A 145 2.70 -1.11 14.27
C GLY A 145 1.64 -0.76 15.32
N TRP A 146 0.61 -0.04 14.89
CA TRP A 146 -0.51 0.37 15.74
C TRP A 146 -1.85 -0.25 15.26
N GLY A 147 -1.74 -1.40 14.59
CA GLY A 147 -2.80 -2.27 14.06
C GLY A 147 -3.53 -3.09 15.10
#